data_AF-D8GK26-F1
#
_entry.id   AF-D8GK26-F1
#
_cell.length_a   1.000
_cell.length_b   1.000
_cell.length_c   1.000
_cell.angle_alpha   90.00
_cell.angle_beta   90.00
_cell.angle_gamma   90.00
#
_symmetry.space_group_name_H-M   'P 1'
#
loop_
_entity.id
_entity.type
_entity.pdbx_description
1 polymer ?
#
loop_
_entity_poly.entity_id
_entity_poly.type
_entity_poly.pdbx_seq_one_letter_code
_entity_poly.pdbx_strand_id
1 'polypeptide(L)'
;MKNQLYKEKAYEFNIVRECEILSISCKKIMKAIDNTDLELMSTSFNFIVSSCNQIRRTKAPLKYVQIYKDIRRVCNLLMKIYHNIFHRFIDEIWVNKYNEKISEVAELLKIPLSKIENVNI
;
A
#
# COMPACT_ATOMS: atom_id res chain seq x y z
N MET A 1 -2.99 22.94 -32.15
CA MET A 1 -1.61 22.92 -31.60
C MET A 1 -1.54 23.28 -30.12
N LYS A 2 -1.92 24.50 -29.66
CA LYS A 2 -1.79 24.90 -28.24
C LYS A 2 -2.40 23.90 -27.24
N ASN A 3 -3.59 23.39 -27.53
CA ASN A 3 -4.29 22.44 -26.63
C ASN A 3 -3.58 21.08 -26.49
N GLN A 4 -2.81 20.66 -27.49
CA GLN A 4 -2.02 19.42 -27.42
C GLN A 4 -0.74 19.61 -26.59
N LEU A 5 -0.08 20.76 -26.73
CA LEU A 5 1.08 21.13 -25.92
C LEU A 5 0.74 21.19 -24.42
N TYR A 6 -0.40 21.78 -24.04
CA TYR A 6 -0.84 21.80 -22.64
C TYR A 6 -1.13 20.40 -22.09
N LYS A 7 -1.76 19.53 -22.88
CA LYS A 7 -2.00 18.13 -22.49
C LYS A 7 -0.70 17.36 -22.30
N GLU A 8 0.30 17.59 -23.15
CA GLU A 8 1.63 16.99 -23.02
C GLU A 8 2.36 17.47 -21.77
N LYS A 9 2.34 18.78 -21.49
CA LYS A 9 2.97 19.34 -20.28
C LYS A 9 2.28 18.89 -18.99
N ALA A 10 0.96 18.83 -18.98
CA ALA A 10 0.21 18.31 -17.84
C ALA A 10 0.50 16.81 -17.61
N TYR A 11 0.60 16.03 -18.68
CA TYR A 11 0.98 14.63 -18.61
C TYR A 11 2.40 14.46 -18.04
N GLU A 12 3.39 15.19 -18.58
CA GLU A 12 4.78 15.19 -18.08
C GLU A 12 4.82 15.48 -16.58
N PHE A 13 4.21 16.59 -16.16
CA PHE A 13 4.20 17.00 -14.76
C PHE A 13 3.59 15.92 -13.85
N ASN A 14 2.43 15.39 -14.21
CA ASN A 14 1.76 14.37 -13.41
C ASN A 14 2.59 13.09 -13.33
N ILE A 15 3.12 12.60 -14.44
CA ILE A 15 3.90 11.36 -14.46
C ILE A 15 5.21 11.50 -13.69
N VAL A 16 5.91 12.63 -13.83
CA VAL A 16 7.13 12.91 -13.05
C VAL A 16 6.82 12.89 -11.56
N ARG A 17 5.78 13.60 -11.13
CA ARG A 17 5.34 13.63 -9.72
C ARG A 17 5.03 12.22 -9.19
N GLU A 18 4.24 11.43 -9.92
CA GLU A 18 3.91 10.07 -9.48
C GLU A 18 5.14 9.16 -9.43
N CYS A 19 6.08 9.29 -10.37
CA CYS A 19 7.32 8.51 -10.35
C CYS A 19 8.22 8.88 -9.17
N GLU A 20 8.28 10.16 -8.78
CA GLU A 20 9.00 10.61 -7.58
C GLU A 20 8.40 10.04 -6.31
N ILE A 21 7.06 10.09 -6.18
CA ILE A 21 6.34 9.48 -5.04
C ILE A 21 6.66 7.98 -4.95
N LEU A 22 6.60 7.26 -6.08
CA LEU A 22 6.94 5.84 -6.14
C LEU A 22 8.37 5.57 -5.68
N SER A 23 9.34 6.34 -6.19
CA SER A 23 10.75 6.19 -5.83
C SER A 23 11.00 6.40 -4.33
N ILE A 24 10.43 7.46 -3.76
CA ILE A 24 10.53 7.75 -2.31
C ILE A 24 9.88 6.64 -1.50
N SER A 25 8.68 6.21 -1.89
CA SER A 25 7.92 5.21 -1.15
C SER A 25 8.58 3.83 -1.19
N CYS A 26 9.22 3.46 -2.30
CA CYS A 26 10.04 2.25 -2.38
C CYS A 26 11.19 2.30 -1.36
N LYS A 27 11.91 3.42 -1.27
CA LYS A 27 13.00 3.59 -0.28
C LYS A 27 12.49 3.52 1.16
N LYS A 28 11.34 4.14 1.44
CA LYS A 28 10.70 4.08 2.76
C LYS A 28 10.28 2.67 3.15
N ILE A 29 9.79 1.86 2.20
CA ILE A 29 9.48 0.45 2.47
C ILE A 29 10.72 -0.32 2.85
N MET A 30 11.85 -0.17 2.15
CA MET A 30 13.09 -0.86 2.54
C MET A 30 13.48 -0.50 3.98
N LYS A 31 13.49 0.79 4.31
CA LYS A 31 13.76 1.27 5.68
C LYS A 31 12.76 0.72 6.70
N ALA A 32 11.48 0.62 6.33
CA ALA A 32 10.44 0.09 7.20
C ALA A 32 10.61 -1.41 7.46
N ILE A 33 11.05 -2.18 6.46
CA ILE A 33 11.42 -3.59 6.63
C ILE A 33 12.60 -3.71 7.59
N ASP A 34 13.68 -2.96 7.35
CA ASP A 34 14.91 -3.02 8.17
C ASP A 34 14.62 -2.69 9.64
N ASN A 35 13.72 -1.73 9.89
CA ASN A 35 13.35 -1.28 11.23
C ASN A 35 12.13 -2.00 11.83
N THR A 36 11.51 -2.93 11.10
CA THR A 36 10.24 -3.58 11.48
C THR A 36 9.12 -2.56 11.80
N ASP A 37 9.10 -1.43 11.09
CA ASP A 37 8.14 -0.34 11.26
C ASP A 37 6.89 -0.57 10.39
N LEU A 38 5.86 -1.12 11.02
CA LEU A 38 4.62 -1.51 10.34
C LEU A 38 3.80 -0.31 9.84
N GLU A 39 3.83 0.82 10.56
CA GLU A 39 3.06 2.00 10.19
C GLU A 39 3.68 2.68 8.96
N LEU A 40 5.01 2.81 8.95
CA LEU A 40 5.74 3.32 7.80
C LEU A 40 5.60 2.40 6.59
N MET A 41 5.61 1.08 6.79
CA MET A 41 5.40 0.10 5.73
C MET A 41 4.02 0.23 5.11
N SER A 42 2.96 0.23 5.93
CA SER A 42 1.56 0.36 5.48
C SER A 42 1.34 1.69 4.74
N THR A 43 1.82 2.79 5.32
CA THR A 43 1.70 4.13 4.72
C THR A 43 2.41 4.20 3.36
N SER A 44 3.64 3.69 3.29
CA SER A 44 4.41 3.69 2.04
C SER A 44 3.78 2.80 0.97
N PHE A 45 3.20 1.67 1.38
CA PHE A 45 2.44 0.80 0.48
C PHE A 45 1.22 1.51 -0.11
N ASN A 46 0.44 2.20 0.72
CA ASN A 46 -0.73 2.98 0.26
C ASN A 46 -0.35 4.02 -0.78
N PHE A 47 0.77 4.73 -0.59
CA PHE A 47 1.28 5.66 -1.59
C PHE A 47 1.61 4.97 -2.92
N ILE A 48 2.25 3.81 -2.87
CA ILE A 48 2.64 3.09 -4.09
C ILE A 48 1.42 2.58 -4.86
N VAL A 49 0.46 1.99 -4.16
CA VAL A 49 -0.81 1.56 -4.77
C VAL A 49 -1.53 2.75 -5.39
N SER A 50 -1.62 3.88 -4.67
CA SER A 50 -2.28 5.09 -5.14
C SER A 50 -1.61 5.64 -6.41
N SER A 51 -0.29 5.83 -6.39
CA SER A 51 0.46 6.35 -7.55
C SER A 51 0.42 5.40 -8.75
N CYS A 52 0.52 4.08 -8.53
CA CYS A 52 0.37 3.10 -9.60
C CYS A 52 -1.03 3.17 -10.24
N ASN A 53 -2.07 3.35 -9.44
CA ASN A 53 -3.45 3.51 -9.92
C ASN A 53 -3.64 4.83 -10.68
N GLN A 54 -3.05 5.93 -10.21
CA GLN A 54 -3.10 7.21 -10.91
C GLN A 54 -2.45 7.10 -12.29
N ILE A 55 -1.21 6.59 -12.36
CA ILE A 55 -0.50 6.37 -13.63
C ILE A 55 -1.35 5.52 -14.57
N ARG A 56 -1.91 4.40 -14.10
CA ARG A 56 -2.75 3.51 -14.95
C ARG A 56 -3.99 4.21 -15.52
N ARG A 57 -4.55 5.19 -14.81
CA ARG A 57 -5.72 5.97 -15.25
C ARG A 57 -5.35 7.15 -16.15
N THR A 58 -4.12 7.64 -16.10
CA THR A 58 -3.67 8.76 -16.93
C THR A 58 -3.46 8.33 -18.38
N LYS A 59 -4.22 8.93 -19.29
CA LYS A 59 -4.08 8.69 -20.74
C LYS A 59 -2.82 9.38 -21.28
N ALA A 60 -1.91 8.60 -21.87
CA ALA A 60 -0.69 9.11 -22.47
C ALA A 60 -0.95 9.78 -23.83
N PRO A 61 -0.38 10.98 -24.09
CA PRO A 61 -0.24 11.52 -25.43
C PRO A 61 0.62 10.59 -26.31
N LEU A 62 0.42 10.64 -27.64
CA LEU A 62 1.13 9.77 -28.60
C LEU A 62 2.66 9.78 -28.41
N LYS A 63 3.24 10.95 -28.16
CA LYS A 63 4.67 11.15 -27.90
C LYS A 63 5.21 10.30 -26.73
N TYR A 64 4.38 10.00 -25.73
CA TYR A 64 4.78 9.35 -24.48
C TYR A 64 4.29 7.91 -24.34
N VAL A 65 3.70 7.32 -25.38
CA VAL A 65 3.09 5.97 -25.31
C VAL A 65 4.10 4.90 -24.89
N GLN A 66 5.35 4.96 -25.37
CA GLN A 66 6.35 3.97 -25.01
C GLN A 66 6.78 4.11 -23.54
N ILE A 67 7.11 5.33 -23.12
CA ILE A 67 7.44 5.65 -21.72
C ILE A 67 6.30 5.21 -20.78
N TYR A 68 5.05 5.46 -21.17
CA TYR A 68 3.88 5.01 -20.42
C TYR A 68 3.82 3.49 -20.25
N LYS A 69 4.11 2.72 -21.31
CA LYS A 69 4.12 1.25 -21.25
C LYS A 69 5.19 0.76 -20.26
N ASP A 70 6.37 1.37 -20.28
CA ASP A 70 7.48 1.00 -19.41
C ASP A 70 7.14 1.29 -17.94
N ILE A 71 6.61 2.49 -17.64
CA ILE A 71 6.16 2.85 -16.29
C ILE A 71 5.05 1.89 -15.83
N ARG A 72 4.08 1.57 -16.70
CA ARG A 72 3.00 0.64 -16.36
C ARG A 72 3.52 -0.76 -16.05
N ARG A 73 4.56 -1.23 -16.74
CA ARG A 73 5.23 -2.49 -16.44
C ARG A 73 5.87 -2.45 -15.05
N VAL A 74 6.54 -1.35 -14.71
CA VAL A 74 7.10 -1.13 -13.36
C VAL A 74 5.99 -1.15 -12.31
N CYS A 75 4.89 -0.42 -12.51
CA CYS A 75 3.74 -0.44 -11.60
C CYS A 75 3.18 -1.85 -11.38
N ASN A 76 3.06 -2.65 -12.44
CA ASN A 76 2.59 -4.03 -12.33
C ASN A 76 3.56 -4.92 -11.52
N LEU A 77 4.87 -4.74 -11.72
CA LEU A 77 5.88 -5.46 -10.95
C LEU A 77 5.85 -5.06 -9.48
N LEU A 78 5.80 -3.75 -9.21
CA LEU A 78 5.66 -3.19 -7.88
C LEU A 78 4.45 -3.79 -7.16
N MET A 79 3.26 -3.73 -7.76
CA MET A 79 2.04 -4.30 -7.18
C MET A 79 2.15 -5.80 -6.87
N LYS A 80 2.82 -6.59 -7.73
CA LYS A 80 3.08 -8.03 -7.46
C LYS A 80 4.04 -8.23 -6.30
N ILE A 81 5.16 -7.52 -6.29
CA ILE A 81 6.15 -7.58 -5.20
C ILE A 81 5.48 -7.24 -3.88
N TYR A 82 4.67 -6.19 -3.84
CA TYR A 82 3.99 -5.82 -2.60
C TYR A 82 2.93 -6.79 -2.17
N HIS A 83 2.16 -7.37 -3.08
CA HIS A 83 1.21 -8.43 -2.71
C HIS A 83 1.94 -9.59 -2.03
N ASN A 84 3.11 -9.97 -2.54
CA ASN A 84 3.94 -11.03 -1.95
C ASN A 84 4.55 -10.64 -0.59
N ILE A 85 5.05 -9.40 -0.46
CA ILE A 85 5.60 -8.90 0.82
C ILE A 85 4.48 -8.83 1.86
N PHE A 86 3.33 -8.25 1.51
CA PHE A 86 2.19 -8.10 2.41
C PHE A 86 1.63 -9.44 2.85
N HIS A 87 1.48 -10.40 1.94
CA HIS A 87 1.05 -11.76 2.29
C HIS A 87 2.00 -12.41 3.30
N ARG A 88 3.32 -12.32 3.07
CA ARG A 88 4.32 -12.87 4.00
C ARG A 88 4.37 -12.14 5.34
N PHE A 89 4.31 -10.81 5.34
CA PHE A 89 4.33 -10.00 6.56
C PHE A 89 3.05 -10.17 7.40
N ILE A 90 1.89 -10.34 6.75
CA ILE A 90 0.64 -10.64 7.44
C ILE A 90 0.71 -12.01 8.12
N ASP A 91 1.18 -13.03 7.41
CA ASP A 91 1.22 -14.40 7.94
C ASP A 91 2.23 -14.53 9.10
N GLU A 92 3.40 -13.87 9.02
CA GLU A 92 4.46 -14.04 10.02
C GLU A 92 4.37 -13.08 11.23
N ILE A 93 3.94 -11.83 11.04
CA ILE A 93 3.97 -10.80 12.11
C ILE A 93 2.59 -10.48 12.68
N TRP A 94 1.53 -10.51 11.85
CA TRP A 94 0.19 -10.10 12.27
C TRP A 94 -0.52 -11.16 13.11
N VAL A 95 -0.34 -12.44 12.78
CA VAL A 95 -0.88 -13.57 13.58
C VAL A 95 -0.38 -13.49 15.03
N ASN A 96 0.91 -13.23 15.25
CA ASN A 96 1.47 -13.18 16.60
C ASN A 96 0.98 -11.95 17.41
N LYS A 97 0.99 -10.75 16.82
CA LYS A 97 0.61 -9.52 17.54
C LYS A 97 -0.89 -9.40 17.84
N TYR A 98 -1.75 -9.92 16.96
CA TYR A 98 -3.20 -9.90 17.20
C TYR A 98 -3.68 -11.13 17.97
N ASN A 99 -2.99 -12.27 17.93
CA ASN A 99 -3.33 -13.39 18.83
C ASN A 99 -3.19 -13.00 20.30
N GLU A 100 -2.17 -12.21 20.67
CA GLU A 100 -2.04 -11.69 22.04
C GLU A 100 -3.19 -10.75 22.40
N LYS A 101 -3.54 -9.80 21.53
CA LYS A 101 -4.66 -8.88 21.77
C LYS A 101 -6.03 -9.57 21.79
N ILE A 102 -6.24 -10.55 20.92
CA ILE A 102 -7.46 -11.37 20.88
C ILE A 102 -7.54 -12.21 22.15
N SER A 103 -6.41 -12.77 22.62
CA SER A 103 -6.33 -13.49 23.89
C SER A 103 -6.64 -12.58 25.08
N GLU A 104 -6.07 -11.37 25.15
CA GLU A 104 -6.38 -10.37 26.18
C GLU A 104 -7.86 -10.02 26.21
N VAL A 105 -8.45 -9.73 25.04
CA VAL A 105 -9.88 -9.41 24.94
C VAL A 105 -10.74 -10.61 25.33
N ALA A 106 -10.36 -11.82 24.95
CA ALA A 106 -11.05 -13.05 25.35
C ALA A 106 -11.02 -13.26 26.87
N GLU A 107 -9.90 -12.98 27.54
CA GLU A 107 -9.80 -13.02 29.01
C GLU A 107 -10.71 -11.98 29.68
N LEU A 108 -10.73 -10.75 29.15
CA LEU A 108 -11.59 -9.68 29.67
C LEU A 108 -13.08 -10.00 29.53
N LEU A 109 -13.46 -10.80 28.53
CA LEU A 109 -14.83 -11.24 28.29
C LEU A 109 -15.27 -12.37 29.24
N LYS A 110 -14.36 -13.10 29.89
CA LYS A 110 -14.71 -14.17 30.84
C LYS A 110 -15.50 -13.65 32.05
N ILE A 111 -15.20 -12.44 32.51
CA ILE A 111 -15.85 -11.84 33.68
C ILE A 111 -17.32 -11.51 33.39
N PRO A 112 -17.70 -10.79 32.31
CA PRO A 112 -19.11 -10.60 31.98
C PRO A 112 -19.81 -11.91 31.59
N LEU A 113 -19.15 -12.84 30.91
CA LEU A 113 -19.75 -14.15 30.57
C LEU A 113 -20.12 -14.97 31.82
N SER A 114 -19.21 -15.09 32.79
CA SER A 114 -19.49 -15.82 34.04
C SER A 114 -20.60 -15.18 34.87
N LYS A 115 -20.80 -13.86 34.76
CA LYS A 115 -21.94 -13.17 35.38
C LYS A 115 -23.26 -13.51 34.70
N ILE A 116 -23.28 -13.67 33.37
CA ILE A 116 -24.48 -14.08 32.63
C ILE A 116 -24.81 -15.54 32.95
N GLU A 117 -23.80 -16.42 33.02
CA GLU A 117 -23.99 -17.84 33.32
C GLU A 117 -24.50 -18.08 34.76
N ASN A 118 -24.01 -17.32 35.74
CA ASN A 118 -24.45 -17.43 37.14
C ASN A 118 -25.80 -16.76 37.45
N VAL A 119 -26.40 -16.03 36.52
CA VAL A 119 -27.76 -15.46 36.66
C VAL A 119 -28.84 -16.48 36.27
N ASN A 120 -28.46 -17.57 35.60
CA ASN A 120 -29.37 -18.66 35.21
C ASN A 120 -29.35 -19.86 36.18
N ILE A 121 -28.81 -19.70 37.40
CA ILE A 121 -28.86 -20.65 38.53
C ILE A 121 -29.73 -20.03 39.63
#